data_AF-A0A7L4N9B0-F1
#
_entry.id   AF-A0A7L4N9B0-F1
#
_cell.length_a   1.000
_cell.length_b   1.000
_cell.length_c   1.000
_cell.angle_alpha   90.00
_cell.angle_beta   90.00
_cell.angle_gamma   90.00
#
_symmetry.space_group_name_H-M   'P 1'
#
loop_
_entity.id
_entity.type
_entity.pdbx_description
1 polymer ?
#
loop_
_entity_poly.entity_id
_entity_poly.type
_entity_poly.pdbx_seq_one_letter_code
_entity_poly.pdbx_strand_id
1 'polypeptide(L)'
;MLRHTISKRGVRVLTGLGKYFRQADKNRNGFLSQAAFKEALKIFHLEIPEGDFESLWLILDDSKSGKVDYGEFTRAIFGEMNEYRKAFVRKVSFV
;
A
#
# COMPACT_ATOMS: atom_id res chain seq x y z
N MET A 1 6.00 -12.11 6.52
CA MET A 1 5.38 -11.57 7.76
C MET A 1 4.37 -10.44 7.49
N LEU A 2 4.68 -9.46 6.64
CA LEU A 2 3.82 -8.28 6.39
C LEU A 2 2.36 -8.60 6.00
N ARG A 3 2.16 -9.46 4.98
CA ARG A 3 0.83 -9.87 4.51
C ARG A 3 -0.03 -10.51 5.62
N HIS A 4 0.60 -11.28 6.50
CA HIS A 4 -0.07 -11.92 7.65
C HIS A 4 -0.53 -10.89 8.68
N THR A 5 0.34 -9.94 9.02
CA THR A 5 0.01 -8.84 9.95
C THR A 5 -1.16 -8.02 9.43
N ILE A 6 -1.14 -7.69 8.15
CA ILE A 6 -2.19 -6.93 7.48
C ILE A 6 -3.51 -7.71 7.48
N SER A 7 -3.48 -9.01 7.15
CA SER A 7 -4.66 -9.87 7.15
C SER A 7 -5.30 -9.97 8.54
N LYS A 8 -4.50 -10.07 9.61
CA LYS A 8 -5.00 -10.13 11.00
C LYS A 8 -5.62 -8.82 11.49
N ARG A 9 -5.07 -7.67 11.08
CA ARG A 9 -5.54 -6.35 11.52
C ARG A 9 -6.72 -5.81 10.71
N GLY A 10 -7.00 -6.44 9.57
CA GLY A 10 -8.21 -6.24 8.79
C GLY A 10 -8.28 -4.89 8.06
N VAL A 11 -9.49 -4.57 7.58
CA VAL A 11 -9.77 -3.47 6.65
C VAL A 11 -9.41 -2.09 7.22
N ARG A 12 -9.43 -1.91 8.55
CA ARG A 12 -9.17 -0.60 9.17
C ARG A 12 -7.74 -0.10 8.96
N VAL A 13 -6.75 -0.95 9.21
CA VAL A 13 -5.33 -0.62 8.97
C VAL A 13 -5.11 -0.32 7.50
N LEU A 14 -5.75 -1.11 6.65
CA LEU A 14 -5.65 -1.01 5.20
C LEU A 14 -6.21 0.29 4.63
N THR A 15 -7.44 0.65 5.02
CA THR A 15 -8.06 1.91 4.59
C THR A 15 -7.27 3.11 5.11
N GLY A 16 -6.74 3.02 6.33
CA GLY A 16 -5.88 4.04 6.90
C GLY A 16 -4.58 4.20 6.13
N LEU A 17 -3.89 3.10 5.84
CA LEU A 17 -2.62 3.10 5.11
C LEU A 17 -2.79 3.69 3.70
N GLY A 18 -3.83 3.29 2.98
CA GLY A 18 -4.13 3.86 1.66
C GLY A 18 -4.49 5.36 1.71
N LYS A 19 -5.16 5.82 2.77
CA LYS A 19 -5.40 7.26 2.98
C LYS A 19 -4.09 8.01 3.24
N TYR A 20 -3.21 7.44 4.05
CA TYR A 20 -1.92 8.04 4.36
C TYR A 20 -1.03 8.14 3.11
N PHE A 21 -0.96 7.09 2.28
CA PHE A 21 -0.21 7.14 1.03
C PHE A 21 -0.66 8.30 0.14
N ARG A 22 -1.98 8.49 -0.04
CA ARG A 22 -2.52 9.63 -0.80
C ARG A 22 -2.20 10.99 -0.18
N GLN A 23 -2.03 11.07 1.13
CA GLN A 23 -1.64 12.31 1.81
C GLN A 23 -0.14 12.59 1.66
N ALA A 24 0.68 11.54 1.68
CA ALA A 24 2.13 11.63 1.48
C ALA A 24 2.50 11.94 0.02
N ASP A 25 1.70 11.47 -0.94
CA ASP A 25 1.81 11.73 -2.38
C ASP A 25 1.30 13.15 -2.74
N LYS A 26 2.10 14.16 -2.39
CA LYS A 26 1.73 15.58 -2.55
C LYS A 26 1.46 16.00 -3.99
N ASN A 27 2.17 15.41 -4.95
CA ASN A 27 2.02 15.72 -6.38
C ASN A 27 1.04 14.78 -7.10
N ARG A 28 0.42 13.84 -6.38
CA ARG A 28 -0.58 12.89 -6.89
C ARG A 28 -0.08 12.08 -8.07
N ASN A 29 1.20 11.72 -8.05
CA ASN A 29 1.80 10.96 -9.14
C ASN A 29 1.71 9.44 -8.94
N GLY A 30 1.18 8.97 -7.81
CA GLY A 30 1.07 7.54 -7.49
C GLY A 30 2.32 6.94 -6.87
N PHE A 31 3.33 7.76 -6.55
CA PHE A 31 4.62 7.29 -6.05
C PHE A 31 4.98 7.84 -4.68
N LEU A 32 5.73 7.06 -3.91
CA LEU A 32 6.33 7.48 -2.64
C LEU A 32 7.83 7.20 -2.62
N SER A 33 8.59 8.08 -1.97
CA SER A 33 10.00 7.80 -1.67
C SER A 33 10.13 6.70 -0.61
N GLN A 34 11.32 6.10 -0.52
CA GLN A 34 11.64 5.09 0.49
C GLN A 34 11.33 5.57 1.91
N ALA A 35 11.73 6.81 2.23
CA ALA A 35 11.48 7.42 3.54
C ALA A 35 9.99 7.57 3.85
N ALA A 36 9.20 8.07 2.90
CA ALA A 36 7.76 8.24 3.07
C ALA A 36 7.04 6.89 3.21
N PHE A 37 7.45 5.89 2.43
CA PHE A 37 6.91 4.54 2.50
C PHE A 37 7.24 3.85 3.84
N LYS A 38 8.49 3.97 4.31
CA LYS A 38 8.94 3.43 5.60
C LYS A 38 8.19 4.07 6.78
N GLU A 39 8.03 5.40 6.75
CA GLU A 39 7.29 6.13 7.77
C GLU A 39 5.82 5.70 7.82
N ALA A 40 5.19 5.49 6.66
CA ALA A 40 3.84 4.97 6.60
C ALA A 40 3.73 3.60 7.29
N LEU A 41 4.62 2.65 6.99
CA LEU A 41 4.59 1.34 7.64
C LEU A 41 4.72 1.46 9.17
N LYS A 42 5.62 2.33 9.65
CA LYS A 42 5.82 2.59 11.08
C LYS A 42 4.58 3.17 11.76
N ILE A 43 3.94 4.20 11.18
CA ILE A 43 2.72 4.83 11.71
C ILE A 43 1.58 3.81 11.85
N PHE A 44 1.49 2.87 10.93
CA PHE A 44 0.47 1.81 10.97
C PHE A 44 0.90 0.58 11.79
N HIS A 45 1.99 0.70 12.56
CA HIS A 45 2.59 -0.33 13.39
C HIS A 45 2.89 -1.62 12.62
N LEU A 46 3.18 -1.51 11.32
CA LEU A 46 3.62 -2.58 10.45
C LEU A 46 5.15 -2.63 10.50
N GLU A 47 5.69 -2.83 11.70
CA GLU A 47 7.14 -2.91 11.90
C GLU A 47 7.70 -4.12 11.15
N ILE A 48 8.71 -3.84 10.34
CA ILE A 48 9.44 -4.83 9.55
C ILE A 48 10.90 -4.67 9.96
N PRO A 49 11.65 -5.77 10.22
CA PRO A 49 13.09 -5.69 10.42
C PRO A 49 13.78 -4.96 9.26
N GLU A 50 14.85 -4.22 9.54
CA GLU A 50 15.52 -3.39 8.52
C GLU A 50 15.93 -4.19 7.28
N GLY A 51 16.54 -5.36 7.45
CA GLY A 51 16.95 -6.21 6.33
C GLY A 51 15.79 -6.73 5.48
N ASP A 52 14.65 -7.02 6.11
CA ASP A 52 13.41 -7.41 5.42
C ASP A 52 12.80 -6.23 4.66
N PHE A 53 12.90 -5.01 5.21
CA PHE A 53 12.46 -3.79 4.54
C PHE A 53 13.32 -3.48 3.32
N GLU A 54 14.65 -3.57 3.42
CA GLU A 54 15.55 -3.37 2.28
C GLU A 54 15.28 -4.40 1.18
N SER A 55 15.05 -5.66 1.55
CA SER A 55 14.67 -6.71 0.59
C SER A 55 13.33 -6.40 -0.09
N LEU A 56 12.33 -5.94 0.67
CA LEU A 56 11.05 -5.49 0.14
C LEU A 56 11.23 -4.28 -0.79
N TRP A 57 12.09 -3.34 -0.42
CA TRP A 57 12.35 -2.14 -1.20
C TRP A 57 12.98 -2.47 -2.55
N LEU A 58 13.96 -3.39 -2.58
CA LEU A 58 14.58 -3.85 -3.83
C LEU A 58 13.57 -4.47 -4.79
N ILE A 59 12.55 -5.17 -4.28
CA ILE A 59 11.48 -5.73 -5.11
C ILE A 59 10.54 -4.63 -5.62
N LEU A 60 10.26 -3.62 -4.80
CA LEU A 60 9.32 -2.55 -5.10
C LEU A 60 9.90 -1.46 -6.02
N ASP A 61 11.21 -1.21 -5.94
CA ASP A 61 11.95 -0.23 -6.76
C ASP A 61 12.87 -0.93 -7.77
N ASP A 62 12.34 -1.93 -8.50
CA ASP A 62 13.10 -2.73 -9.48
C ASP A 62 13.81 -1.86 -10.55
N SER A 63 13.16 -0.75 -10.92
CA SER A 63 13.71 0.23 -11.86
C SER A 63 14.77 1.18 -11.25
N LYS A 64 15.06 1.07 -9.95
CA LYS A 64 15.97 1.95 -9.19
C LYS A 64 15.62 3.44 -9.34
N SER A 65 14.34 3.71 -9.38
CA SER A 65 13.77 5.05 -9.53
C SER A 65 13.80 5.86 -8.24
N GLY A 66 14.13 5.23 -7.10
CA GLY A 66 14.11 5.84 -5.77
C GLY A 66 12.70 6.03 -5.21
N LYS A 67 11.70 5.42 -5.83
CA LYS A 67 10.28 5.57 -5.49
C LYS A 67 9.51 4.28 -5.77
N VAL A 68 8.41 4.09 -5.06
CA VAL A 68 7.51 2.93 -5.22
C VAL A 68 6.13 3.38 -5.69
N ASP A 69 5.54 2.63 -6.63
CA ASP A 69 4.11 2.71 -6.92
C ASP A 69 3.33 2.08 -5.75
N TYR A 70 2.74 2.92 -4.91
CA TYR A 70 2.00 2.43 -3.74
C TYR A 70 0.67 1.77 -4.12
N GLY A 71 0.17 1.99 -5.34
CA GLY A 71 -0.99 1.32 -5.91
C GLY A 71 -0.69 -0.13 -6.28
N GLU A 72 0.51 -0.41 -6.82
CA GLU A 72 1.00 -1.77 -7.04
C GLU A 72 1.22 -2.51 -5.73
N PHE A 73 1.93 -1.89 -4.78
CA PHE A 73 2.11 -2.46 -3.44
C PHE A 73 0.76 -2.79 -2.78
N THR A 74 -0.18 -1.85 -2.86
CA THR A 74 -1.58 -2.03 -2.46
C THR A 74 -2.11 -3.30 -3.13
N ARG A 75 -2.22 -3.35 -4.46
CA ARG A 75 -2.80 -4.50 -5.19
C ARG A 75 -2.14 -5.84 -4.81
N ALA A 76 -0.82 -5.88 -4.65
CA ALA A 76 -0.10 -7.09 -4.25
C ALA A 76 -0.51 -7.59 -2.84
N ILE A 77 -0.78 -6.67 -1.92
CA ILE A 77 -1.25 -7.00 -0.57
C ILE A 77 -2.75 -7.35 -0.54
N PHE A 78 -3.57 -6.62 -1.30
CA PHE A 78 -5.04 -6.75 -1.29
C PHE A 78 -5.57 -7.90 -2.14
N GLY A 79 -4.84 -8.26 -3.21
CA GLY A 79 -5.40 -9.02 -4.30
C GLY A 79 -6.46 -8.23 -5.09
N GLU A 80 -7.03 -8.87 -6.11
CA GLU A 80 -8.13 -8.27 -6.85
C GLU A 80 -9.45 -8.25 -6.05
N MET A 81 -10.18 -7.16 -6.18
CA MET A 81 -11.57 -7.10 -5.72
C MET A 81 -12.42 -8.08 -6.54
N ASN A 82 -13.21 -8.92 -5.89
CA ASN A 82 -14.07 -9.86 -6.62
C ASN A 82 -15.13 -9.14 -7.47
N GLU A 83 -15.65 -9.85 -8.49
CA GLU A 83 -16.59 -9.26 -9.46
C GLU A 83 -17.88 -8.73 -8.82
N TYR A 84 -18.38 -9.39 -7.76
CA TYR A 84 -19.55 -8.89 -7.02
C TYR A 84 -19.30 -7.50 -6.42
N ARG A 85 -18.16 -7.32 -5.74
CA ARG A 85 -17.78 -6.03 -5.15
C ARG A 85 -17.48 -4.99 -6.22
N LYS A 86 -16.82 -5.36 -7.33
CA LYS A 86 -16.60 -4.47 -8.48
C LYS A 86 -17.94 -3.98 -9.06
N ALA A 87 -18.90 -4.88 -9.28
CA ALA A 87 -20.23 -4.55 -9.78
C ALA A 87 -20.99 -3.62 -8.82
N PHE A 88 -20.92 -3.87 -7.51
CA PHE A 88 -21.52 -3.00 -6.51
C PHE A 88 -20.91 -1.59 -6.53
N VAL A 89 -19.59 -1.46 -6.54
CA VAL A 89 -18.90 -0.15 -6.59
C VAL A 89 -19.26 0.61 -7.86
N ARG A 90 -19.22 -0.03 -9.03
CA ARG A 90 -19.63 0.59 -10.30
C ARG A 90 -21.05 1.14 -10.17
N LYS A 91 -22.01 0.33 -9.71
CA LYS A 91 -23.41 0.74 -9.55
C LYS A 91 -23.57 1.97 -8.64
N VAL A 92 -22.82 2.06 -7.55
CA VAL A 92 -22.88 3.20 -6.60
C VAL A 92 -22.15 4.44 -7.13
N SER A 93 -21.11 4.29 -7.95
CA SER A 93 -20.39 5.43 -8.55
C SER A 93 -21.16 6.13 -9.69
N PHE A 94 -22.27 5.55 -10.15
CA PHE A 94 -23.15 6.11 -11.19
C PHE A 94 -24.50 6.63 -10.65
N VAL A 95 -24.65 6.72 -9.32
CA VAL A 95 -25.75 7.43 -8.63
C VAL A 95 -25.20 8.61 -7.86
#